data_AF-A0A067JKT3-F1
#
_entry.id   AF-A0A067JKT3-F1
#
_cell.length_a   1.000
_cell.length_b   1.000
_cell.length_c   1.000
_cell.angle_alpha   90.00
_cell.angle_beta   90.00
_cell.angle_gamma   90.00
#
_symmetry.space_group_name_H-M   'P 1'
#
loop_
_entity.id
_entity.type
_entity.pdbx_description
1 polymer ?
#
loop_
_entity_poly.entity_id
_entity_poly.type
_entity_poly.pdbx_seq_one_letter_code
_entity_poly.pdbx_strand_id
1 'polypeptide(L)'
;MIVDDHLALIGSSNINDRSLLGSRDSEIGVVIEDKEFVDSSMNGEPWKAGKFTHSLRCSLWSEHLGLNAGEINKINDPVVETTYKDLWLTTAKDNTKIYQDVFACLPNDLIHSRAALRQSMNYWREKLSHTTIDLGIAPDKIEYHDSGEIKVINPMDKLKSIKGHLVSFPLEFMCQEDLRPVFNESEFYASPQVFH
;
A
#
# COMPACT_ATOMS: atom_id res chain seq x y z
N MET A 1 -8.29 -10.08 -8.64
CA MET A 1 -8.64 -8.96 -9.55
C MET A 1 -10.15 -8.82 -9.56
N ILE A 2 -10.66 -7.57 -9.51
CA ILE A 2 -12.09 -7.26 -9.56
C ILE A 2 -12.30 -6.26 -10.70
N VAL A 3 -13.32 -6.48 -11.53
CA VAL A 3 -13.61 -5.67 -12.72
C VAL A 3 -15.09 -5.27 -12.72
N ASP A 4 -15.34 -3.96 -12.82
CA ASP A 4 -16.65 -3.32 -12.97
C ASP A 4 -17.74 -3.72 -11.95
N ASP A 5 -17.31 -4.26 -10.80
CA ASP A 5 -18.18 -4.95 -9.84
C ASP A 5 -19.01 -6.10 -10.47
N HIS A 6 -18.56 -6.70 -11.58
CA HIS A 6 -19.25 -7.80 -12.28
C HIS A 6 -18.46 -9.11 -12.31
N LEU A 7 -17.13 -9.00 -12.33
CA LEU A 7 -16.23 -10.13 -12.51
C LEU A 7 -15.14 -10.11 -11.45
N ALA A 8 -14.92 -11.25 -10.82
CA ALA A 8 -13.81 -11.48 -9.91
C ALA A 8 -12.95 -12.65 -10.41
N LEU A 9 -11.65 -12.42 -10.51
CA LEU A 9 -10.64 -13.46 -10.70
C LEU A 9 -9.90 -13.66 -9.38
N ILE A 10 -10.00 -14.88 -8.84
CA ILE A 10 -9.38 -15.29 -7.57
C ILE A 10 -8.55 -16.54 -7.82
N GLY A 11 -7.29 -16.55 -7.39
CA GLY A 11 -6.40 -17.69 -7.61
C GLY A 11 -5.04 -17.51 -6.97
N SER A 12 -4.14 -18.47 -7.24
CA SER A 12 -2.75 -18.46 -6.76
C SER A 12 -1.81 -17.65 -7.65
N SER A 13 -2.20 -17.38 -8.90
CA SER A 13 -1.36 -16.70 -9.88
C SER A 13 -1.05 -15.26 -9.47
N ASN A 14 0.24 -14.95 -9.38
CA ASN A 14 0.72 -13.58 -9.33
C ASN A 14 0.64 -12.92 -10.72
N ILE A 15 0.79 -11.59 -10.78
CA ILE A 15 0.93 -10.86 -12.04
C ILE A 15 2.42 -10.83 -12.42
N ASN A 16 2.91 -11.94 -12.96
CA ASN A 16 4.29 -12.12 -13.40
C ASN A 16 4.40 -13.28 -14.40
N ASP A 17 5.54 -13.41 -15.09
CA ASP A 17 5.75 -14.45 -16.10
C ASP A 17 5.78 -15.84 -15.48
N ARG A 18 6.29 -15.96 -14.25
CA ARG A 18 6.33 -17.21 -13.49
C ARG A 18 4.97 -17.87 -13.34
N SER A 19 3.94 -17.09 -13.04
CA SER A 19 2.57 -17.59 -12.88
C SER A 19 1.77 -17.59 -14.19
N LEU A 20 1.99 -16.61 -15.09
CA LEU A 20 1.09 -16.39 -16.24
C LEU A 20 1.49 -17.05 -17.56
N LEU A 21 2.76 -17.46 -17.74
CA LEU A 21 3.19 -18.11 -19.00
C LEU A 21 2.68 -19.55 -19.16
N GLY A 22 2.20 -20.19 -18.08
CA GLY A 22 1.66 -21.55 -18.07
C GLY A 22 2.67 -22.70 -18.27
N SER A 23 3.90 -22.39 -18.66
CA SER A 23 5.01 -23.35 -18.82
C SER A 23 5.96 -23.41 -17.60
N ARG A 24 5.66 -22.61 -16.56
CA ARG A 24 6.49 -22.46 -15.35
C ARG A 24 5.76 -23.02 -14.13
N ASP A 25 5.38 -22.17 -13.17
CA ASP A 25 4.73 -22.63 -11.95
C ASP A 25 3.30 -23.12 -12.26
N SER A 26 2.86 -24.15 -11.52
CA SER A 26 1.49 -24.66 -11.63
C SER A 26 0.56 -23.77 -10.80
N GLU A 27 -0.39 -23.12 -11.46
CA GLU A 27 -1.33 -22.19 -10.84
C GLU A 27 -2.77 -22.69 -10.94
N ILE A 28 -3.61 -22.25 -10.01
CA ILE A 28 -5.06 -22.48 -10.05
C ILE A 28 -5.80 -21.16 -9.80
N GLY A 29 -6.90 -20.95 -10.51
CA GLY A 29 -7.74 -19.79 -10.34
C GLY A 29 -9.16 -20.04 -10.83
N VAL A 30 -10.08 -19.21 -10.36
CA VAL A 30 -11.49 -19.22 -10.74
C VAL A 30 -11.90 -17.82 -11.20
N VAL A 31 -12.66 -17.78 -12.29
CA VAL A 31 -13.39 -16.61 -12.74
C VAL A 31 -14.82 -16.73 -12.24
N ILE A 32 -15.27 -15.71 -11.52
CA ILE A 32 -16.62 -15.59 -10.99
C ILE A 32 -17.28 -14.44 -11.76
N GLU A 33 -18.32 -14.76 -12.51
CA GLU A 33 -19.14 -13.79 -13.24
C GLU A 33 -20.52 -13.76 -12.59
N ASP A 34 -20.90 -12.60 -12.05
CA ASP A 34 -22.18 -12.44 -11.38
C ASP A 34 -23.36 -12.56 -12.35
N LYS A 35 -24.43 -13.24 -11.91
CA LYS A 35 -25.73 -13.30 -12.61
C LYS A 35 -26.87 -12.66 -11.80
N GLU A 36 -26.63 -12.39 -10.52
CA GLU A 36 -27.52 -11.63 -9.65
C GLU A 36 -26.95 -10.23 -9.46
N PHE A 37 -27.79 -9.22 -9.59
CA PHE A 37 -27.37 -7.81 -9.53
C PHE A 37 -28.10 -7.05 -8.44
N VAL A 38 -27.40 -6.06 -7.87
CA VAL A 38 -27.90 -5.09 -6.90
C VAL A 38 -27.81 -3.69 -7.46
N ASP A 39 -28.67 -2.79 -6.96
CA ASP A 39 -28.58 -1.37 -7.29
C ASP A 39 -27.32 -0.76 -6.68
N SER A 40 -26.56 -0.06 -7.50
CA SER A 40 -25.34 0.64 -7.13
C SER A 40 -25.16 1.88 -8.03
N SER A 41 -23.97 2.47 -8.02
CA SER A 41 -23.61 3.58 -8.90
C SER A 41 -22.17 3.45 -9.38
N MET A 42 -21.90 3.96 -10.58
CA MET A 42 -20.57 3.99 -11.18
C MET A 42 -20.35 5.38 -11.78
N ASN A 43 -19.44 6.14 -11.20
CA ASN A 43 -19.16 7.53 -11.56
C ASN A 43 -20.40 8.44 -11.46
N GLY A 44 -21.24 8.23 -10.44
CA GLY A 44 -22.46 9.00 -10.20
C GLY A 44 -23.67 8.54 -11.02
N GLU A 45 -23.49 7.65 -12.00
CA GLU A 45 -24.59 7.11 -12.81
C GLU A 45 -25.14 5.82 -12.19
N PRO A 46 -26.45 5.54 -12.31
CA PRO A 46 -27.03 4.28 -11.86
C PRO A 46 -26.34 3.07 -12.50
N TRP A 47 -25.93 2.11 -11.68
CA TRP A 47 -25.23 0.90 -12.13
C TRP A 47 -25.85 -0.34 -11.49
N LYS A 48 -25.92 -1.44 -12.25
CA LYS A 48 -26.30 -2.75 -11.73
C LYS A 48 -25.05 -3.52 -11.40
N ALA A 49 -24.63 -3.53 -10.14
CA ALA A 49 -23.42 -4.22 -9.70
C ALA A 49 -23.71 -5.70 -9.42
N GLY A 50 -22.77 -6.58 -9.73
CA GLY A 50 -22.84 -8.01 -9.40
C GLY A 50 -22.81 -8.21 -7.89
N LYS A 51 -23.74 -9.02 -7.37
CA LYS A 51 -23.96 -9.19 -5.92
C LYS A 51 -22.70 -9.69 -5.20
N PHE A 52 -22.04 -10.72 -5.73
CA PHE A 52 -20.82 -11.26 -5.15
C PHE A 52 -19.68 -10.26 -5.27
N THR A 53 -19.38 -9.80 -6.49
CA THR A 53 -18.21 -8.97 -6.77
C THR A 53 -18.27 -7.63 -6.03
N HIS A 54 -19.42 -6.97 -6.03
CA HIS A 54 -19.65 -5.75 -5.25
C HIS A 54 -19.43 -5.98 -3.75
N SER A 55 -19.99 -7.06 -3.20
CA SER A 55 -19.84 -7.36 -1.77
C SER A 55 -18.38 -7.64 -1.39
N LEU A 56 -17.64 -8.35 -2.25
CA LEU A 56 -16.22 -8.63 -2.07
C LEU A 56 -15.41 -7.33 -2.06
N ARG A 57 -15.63 -6.46 -3.05
CA ARG A 57 -14.95 -5.16 -3.14
C ARG A 57 -15.28 -4.26 -1.95
N CYS A 58 -16.56 -4.16 -1.56
CA CYS A 58 -17.00 -3.44 -0.35
C CYS A 58 -16.29 -3.93 0.91
N SER A 59 -16.18 -5.24 1.10
CA SER A 59 -15.54 -5.84 2.27
C SER A 59 -14.05 -5.49 2.32
N LEU A 60 -13.33 -5.69 1.22
CA LEU A 60 -11.89 -5.39 1.13
C LEU A 60 -11.61 -3.90 1.35
N TRP A 61 -12.39 -3.03 0.72
CA TRP A 61 -12.22 -1.59 0.87
C TRP A 61 -12.55 -1.13 2.29
N SER A 62 -13.56 -1.73 2.94
CA SER A 62 -13.90 -1.40 4.32
C SER A 62 -12.75 -1.74 5.27
N GLU A 63 -12.10 -2.88 5.08
CA GLU A 63 -10.90 -3.25 5.84
C GLU A 63 -9.74 -2.29 5.58
N HIS A 64 -9.38 -2.05 4.31
CA HIS A 64 -8.24 -1.21 3.96
C HIS A 64 -8.40 0.26 4.35
N LEU A 65 -9.63 0.79 4.34
CA LEU A 65 -9.95 2.16 4.74
C LEU A 65 -10.33 2.27 6.23
N GLY A 66 -10.48 1.16 6.94
CA GLY A 66 -10.91 1.14 8.34
C GLY A 66 -12.34 1.67 8.56
N LEU A 67 -13.25 1.37 7.62
CA LEU A 67 -14.64 1.81 7.67
C LEU A 67 -15.46 0.89 8.58
N ASN A 68 -16.33 1.50 9.39
CA ASN A 68 -17.32 0.77 10.16
C ASN A 68 -18.55 0.41 9.28
N ALA A 69 -19.39 -0.50 9.75
CA ALA A 69 -20.59 -0.94 9.01
C ALA A 69 -21.51 0.21 8.54
N GLY A 70 -21.61 1.29 9.32
CA GLY A 70 -22.41 2.47 8.96
C GLY A 70 -21.79 3.37 7.88
N GLU A 71 -20.55 3.10 7.45
CA GLU A 71 -19.79 3.95 6.53
C GLU A 71 -19.59 3.29 5.15
N ILE A 72 -20.03 2.04 4.96
CA ILE A 72 -19.88 1.28 3.70
C ILE A 72 -20.54 2.02 2.52
N ASN A 73 -21.61 2.77 2.77
CA ASN A 73 -22.26 3.57 1.72
C ASN A 73 -21.33 4.62 1.08
N LYS A 74 -20.27 5.07 1.78
CA LYS A 74 -19.28 6.04 1.25
C LYS A 74 -18.45 5.45 0.10
N ILE A 75 -18.39 4.13 0.01
CA ILE A 75 -17.63 3.40 -1.00
C ILE A 75 -18.54 2.67 -2.00
N ASN A 76 -19.83 2.96 -2.03
CA ASN A 76 -20.76 2.30 -2.95
C ASN A 76 -20.36 2.53 -4.42
N ASP A 77 -19.95 3.76 -4.75
CA ASP A 77 -19.40 4.11 -6.05
C ASP A 77 -17.87 4.08 -5.99
N PRO A 78 -17.19 3.12 -6.64
CA PRO A 78 -15.75 2.98 -6.49
C PRO A 78 -14.93 4.01 -7.29
N VAL A 79 -15.54 4.73 -8.24
CA VAL A 79 -14.80 5.57 -9.21
C VAL A 79 -15.16 7.05 -9.14
N VAL A 80 -16.25 7.42 -8.45
CA VAL A 80 -16.58 8.83 -8.22
C VAL A 80 -15.46 9.54 -7.45
N GLU A 81 -15.23 10.80 -7.78
CA GLU A 81 -14.18 11.65 -7.22
C GLU A 81 -14.11 11.63 -5.68
N THR A 82 -15.27 11.73 -5.02
CA THR A 82 -15.34 11.77 -3.54
C THR A 82 -14.87 10.48 -2.89
N THR A 83 -15.04 9.35 -3.58
CA THR A 83 -14.61 8.04 -3.09
C THR A 83 -13.16 7.77 -3.47
N TYR A 84 -12.77 8.03 -4.72
CA TYR A 84 -11.41 7.76 -5.19
C TYR A 84 -10.39 8.79 -4.67
N LYS A 85 -10.62 10.09 -4.86
CA LYS A 85 -9.65 11.12 -4.46
C LYS A 85 -9.77 11.46 -2.99
N ASP A 86 -10.97 11.86 -2.56
CA ASP A 86 -11.12 12.46 -1.23
C ASP A 86 -11.08 11.44 -0.10
N LEU A 87 -11.45 10.18 -0.37
CA LEU A 87 -11.38 9.09 0.60
C LEU A 87 -10.17 8.19 0.36
N TRP A 88 -10.07 7.50 -0.77
CA TRP A 88 -9.02 6.49 -1.00
C TRP A 88 -7.62 7.10 -1.05
N LEU A 89 -7.37 8.05 -1.95
CA LEU A 89 -6.04 8.67 -2.08
C LEU A 89 -5.66 9.51 -0.86
N THR A 90 -6.59 10.26 -0.28
CA THR A 90 -6.31 11.03 0.95
C THR A 90 -5.93 10.12 2.11
N THR A 91 -6.69 9.05 2.37
CA THR A 91 -6.38 8.08 3.44
C THR A 91 -4.99 7.47 3.23
N ALA A 92 -4.68 7.06 1.99
CA ALA A 92 -3.37 6.52 1.66
C ALA A 92 -2.24 7.52 1.96
N LYS A 93 -2.39 8.78 1.53
CA LYS A 93 -1.38 9.84 1.73
C LYS A 93 -1.20 10.19 3.21
N ASP A 94 -2.28 10.37 3.93
CA ASP A 94 -2.25 10.73 5.35
C ASP A 94 -1.62 9.63 6.18
N ASN A 95 -2.01 8.37 5.95
CA ASN A 95 -1.40 7.23 6.63
C ASN A 95 0.09 7.12 6.32
N THR A 96 0.49 7.28 5.04
CA THR A 96 1.90 7.25 4.63
C THR A 96 2.72 8.30 5.38
N LYS A 97 2.20 9.53 5.46
CA LYS A 97 2.87 10.62 6.18
C LYS A 97 3.02 10.31 7.67
N ILE A 98 1.99 9.75 8.31
CA ILE A 98 2.07 9.38 9.72
C ILE A 98 3.10 8.26 9.93
N TYR A 99 3.08 7.21 9.13
CA TYR A 99 4.07 6.12 9.23
C TYR A 99 5.49 6.63 9.00
N GLN A 100 5.68 7.51 8.01
CA GLN A 100 6.97 8.15 7.75
C GLN A 100 7.45 9.01 8.93
N ASP A 101 6.57 9.85 9.49
CA ASP A 101 6.90 10.74 10.62
C ASP A 101 7.22 9.95 11.90
N VAL A 102 6.53 8.83 12.12
CA VAL A 102 6.63 8.06 13.36
C VAL A 102 7.75 7.03 13.31
N PHE A 103 7.88 6.30 12.20
CA PHE A 103 8.79 5.16 12.11
C PHE A 103 9.96 5.39 11.16
N ALA A 104 9.86 6.38 10.26
CA ALA A 104 10.78 6.54 9.13
C ALA A 104 10.97 5.21 8.36
N CYS A 105 9.87 4.48 8.17
CA CYS A 105 9.89 3.14 7.60
C CYS A 105 10.36 3.12 6.14
N LEU A 106 10.85 1.96 5.71
CA LEU A 106 11.18 1.67 4.32
C LEU A 106 10.11 0.76 3.70
N PRO A 107 9.89 0.83 2.37
CA PRO A 107 10.42 1.84 1.45
C PRO A 107 9.78 3.23 1.63
N ASN A 108 10.42 4.30 1.14
CA ASN A 108 9.85 5.66 1.10
C ASN A 108 10.48 6.55 0.00
N ASP A 109 9.77 7.63 -0.37
CA ASP A 109 10.21 8.56 -1.45
C ASP A 109 11.26 9.59 -1.00
N LEU A 110 11.80 9.50 0.23
CA LEU A 110 12.88 10.36 0.70
C LEU A 110 14.27 9.77 0.42
N ILE A 111 14.35 8.48 0.12
CA ILE A 111 15.60 7.74 -0.07
C ILE A 111 15.72 7.32 -1.53
N HIS A 112 16.48 8.11 -2.29
CA HIS A 112 16.65 7.87 -3.73
C HIS A 112 17.87 7.02 -4.08
N SER A 113 18.79 6.76 -3.14
CA SER A 113 20.04 6.01 -3.37
C SER A 113 20.48 5.13 -2.21
N ARG A 114 21.35 4.15 -2.48
CA ARG A 114 22.00 3.29 -1.47
C ARG A 114 22.84 4.11 -0.49
N ALA A 115 23.45 5.22 -0.95
CA ALA A 115 24.19 6.13 -0.10
C ALA A 115 23.28 6.85 0.90
N ALA A 116 22.16 7.41 0.42
CA ALA A 116 21.15 8.05 1.27
C ALA A 116 20.55 7.06 2.28
N LEU A 117 20.29 5.81 1.85
CA LEU A 117 19.83 4.74 2.72
C LEU A 117 20.80 4.47 3.88
N ARG A 118 22.10 4.31 3.57
CA ARG A 118 23.14 4.11 4.61
C ARG A 118 23.25 5.28 5.58
N GLN A 119 23.17 6.51 5.07
CA GLN A 119 23.21 7.70 5.90
C GLN A 119 22.01 7.76 6.86
N SER A 120 20.80 7.47 6.35
CA SER A 120 19.58 7.39 7.16
C SER A 120 19.69 6.31 8.23
N MET A 121 20.13 5.10 7.87
CA MET A 121 20.31 3.99 8.82
C MET A 121 21.31 4.34 9.94
N ASN A 122 22.44 4.98 9.61
CA ASN A 122 23.43 5.39 10.60
C ASN A 122 22.87 6.47 11.54
N TYR A 123 22.18 7.48 11.00
CA TYR A 123 21.53 8.52 11.79
C TYR A 123 20.56 7.93 12.83
N TRP A 124 19.69 7.01 12.41
CA TRP A 124 18.72 6.39 13.31
C TRP A 124 19.36 5.44 14.32
N ARG A 125 20.39 4.69 13.91
CA ARG A 125 21.16 3.83 14.83
C ARG A 125 21.82 4.63 15.95
N GLU A 126 22.39 5.80 15.63
CA GLU A 126 22.98 6.70 16.62
C GLU A 126 21.93 7.30 17.56
N LYS A 127 20.77 7.69 17.02
CA LYS A 127 19.72 8.38 17.78
C LYS A 127 18.92 7.46 18.70
N LEU A 128 18.65 6.22 18.28
CA LEU A 128 17.71 5.31 18.95
C LEU A 128 18.34 3.98 19.38
N SER A 129 19.66 3.79 19.21
CA SER A 129 20.40 2.54 19.45
C SER A 129 19.95 1.33 18.61
N HIS A 130 18.86 1.47 17.85
CA HIS A 130 18.28 0.48 16.96
C HIS A 130 17.84 1.17 15.66
N THR A 131 17.78 0.40 14.58
CA THR A 131 17.12 0.84 13.34
C THR A 131 15.61 0.71 13.54
N THR A 132 14.87 1.81 13.52
CA THR A 132 13.38 1.80 13.53
C THR A 132 12.79 0.98 12.37
N ILE A 133 13.63 0.73 11.36
CA ILE A 133 13.38 0.08 10.09
C ILE A 133 13.08 -1.43 10.24
N ASP A 134 13.59 -2.11 11.28
CA ASP A 134 13.46 -3.58 11.39
C ASP A 134 12.44 -4.06 12.44
N LEU A 135 12.11 -3.22 13.43
CA LEU A 135 11.28 -3.64 14.58
C LEU A 135 9.97 -2.86 14.74
N GLY A 136 9.72 -1.85 13.89
CA GLY A 136 8.54 -0.98 14.03
C GLY A 136 8.51 -0.23 15.36
N ILE A 137 9.68 0.04 15.94
CA ILE A 137 9.80 0.74 17.22
C ILE A 137 9.71 2.23 16.94
N ALA A 138 8.66 2.88 17.44
CA ALA A 138 8.57 4.34 17.43
C ALA A 138 9.52 4.93 18.49
N PRO A 139 10.15 6.09 18.23
CA PRO A 139 10.87 6.82 19.26
C PRO A 139 9.91 7.28 20.36
N ASP A 140 10.37 7.44 21.61
CA ASP A 140 9.51 7.92 22.71
C ASP A 140 8.89 9.30 22.44
N LYS A 141 9.59 10.11 21.63
CA LYS A 141 9.24 11.50 21.30
C LYS A 141 9.63 11.80 19.86
N ILE A 142 8.73 12.46 19.14
CA ILE A 142 9.01 12.99 17.79
C ILE A 142 9.17 14.50 17.89
N GLU A 143 10.32 14.99 17.44
CA GLU A 143 10.61 16.41 17.33
C GLU A 143 10.34 16.87 15.89
N TYR A 144 9.57 17.94 15.74
CA TYR A 144 9.43 18.63 14.46
C TYR A 144 9.69 20.12 14.63
N HIS A 145 10.29 20.70 13.59
CA HIS A 145 10.57 22.12 13.52
C HIS A 145 9.43 22.81 12.78
N ASP A 146 8.62 23.56 13.53
CA ASP A 146 7.59 24.43 12.97
C ASP A 146 7.93 25.88 13.33
N SER A 147 8.15 26.71 12.32
CA SER A 147 8.35 28.16 12.49
C SER A 147 9.51 28.54 13.43
N GLY A 148 10.52 27.68 13.57
CA GLY A 148 11.70 27.89 14.43
C GLY A 148 11.57 27.37 15.87
N GLU A 149 10.39 26.89 16.29
CA GLU A 149 10.18 26.23 17.57
C GLU A 149 10.25 24.71 17.44
N ILE A 150 10.92 24.05 18.40
CA ILE A 150 10.93 22.59 18.51
C ILE A 150 9.66 22.18 19.23
N LYS A 151 8.76 21.52 18.51
CA LYS A 151 7.56 20.92 19.10
C LYS A 151 7.78 19.42 19.26
N VAL A 152 7.48 18.92 20.46
CA VAL A 152 7.58 17.51 20.80
C VAL A 152 6.17 16.91 20.82
N ILE A 153 5.94 15.89 20.01
CA ILE A 153 4.67 15.14 19.99
C ILE A 153 4.93 13.70 20.42
N ASN A 154 3.98 13.15 21.18
CA ASN A 154 3.91 11.72 21.45
C ASN A 154 3.49 10.98 20.15
N PRO A 155 4.29 10.03 19.64
CA PRO A 155 3.94 9.26 18.45
C PRO A 155 2.55 8.65 18.47
N MET A 156 2.08 8.20 19.64
CA MET A 156 0.76 7.60 19.79
C MET A 156 -0.37 8.56 19.43
N ASP A 157 -0.18 9.87 19.61
CA ASP A 157 -1.19 10.85 19.24
C ASP A 157 -1.31 11.00 17.72
N LYS A 158 -0.22 10.85 16.97
CA LYS A 158 -0.27 10.76 15.50
C LYS A 158 -0.90 9.45 15.05
N LEU A 159 -0.54 8.33 15.68
CA LEU A 159 -1.03 7.00 15.30
C LEU A 159 -2.54 6.85 15.49
N LYS A 160 -3.15 7.56 16.46
CA LYS A 160 -4.63 7.59 16.62
C LYS A 160 -5.37 8.14 15.41
N SER A 161 -4.70 8.91 14.54
CA SER A 161 -5.29 9.48 13.33
C SER A 161 -5.24 8.52 12.13
N ILE A 162 -4.52 7.40 12.22
CA ILE A 162 -4.50 6.37 11.18
C ILE A 162 -5.90 5.79 11.00
N LYS A 163 -6.30 5.58 9.75
CA LYS A 163 -7.53 4.85 9.39
C LYS A 163 -7.21 3.70 8.45
N GLY A 164 -7.61 2.50 8.85
CA GLY A 164 -7.33 1.29 8.08
C GLY A 164 -5.84 1.03 7.90
N HIS A 165 -5.48 0.49 6.74
CA HIS A 165 -4.13 0.00 6.42
C HIS A 165 -3.58 0.54 5.11
N LEU A 166 -4.38 1.30 4.35
CA LEU A 166 -3.99 1.82 3.05
C LEU A 166 -2.84 2.84 3.19
N VAL A 167 -1.79 2.67 2.41
CA VAL A 167 -0.66 3.60 2.27
C VAL A 167 -0.35 3.80 0.79
N SER A 168 0.31 4.90 0.46
CA SER A 168 0.81 5.18 -0.88
C SER A 168 2.05 4.32 -1.13
N PHE A 169 2.10 3.66 -2.28
CA PHE A 169 3.30 2.93 -2.68
C PHE A 169 4.38 3.93 -3.13
N PRO A 170 5.59 3.91 -2.54
CA PRO A 170 6.65 4.86 -2.87
C PRO A 170 7.28 4.52 -4.23
N LEU A 171 7.21 5.46 -5.17
CA LEU A 171 7.69 5.29 -6.54
C LEU A 171 9.11 5.83 -6.76
N GLU A 172 9.61 6.66 -5.84
CA GLU A 172 10.93 7.28 -5.92
C GLU A 172 11.97 6.58 -5.04
N PHE A 173 11.55 5.57 -4.27
CA PHE A 173 12.48 4.78 -3.45
C PHE A 173 13.57 4.14 -4.32
N MET A 174 14.83 4.43 -4.02
CA MET A 174 16.02 3.96 -4.73
C MET A 174 16.03 4.23 -6.25
N CYS A 175 15.32 5.26 -6.72
CA CYS A 175 15.19 5.55 -8.15
C CYS A 175 16.50 5.94 -8.87
N GLN A 176 17.58 6.26 -8.14
CA GLN A 176 18.90 6.55 -8.68
C GLN A 176 19.81 5.31 -8.77
N GLU A 177 19.31 4.14 -8.39
CA GLU A 177 20.08 2.91 -8.29
C GLU A 177 19.64 1.91 -9.36
N ASP A 178 20.59 1.14 -9.89
CA ASP A 178 20.27 -0.12 -10.54
C ASP A 178 20.03 -1.17 -9.45
N LEU A 179 18.77 -1.62 -9.36
CA LEU A 179 18.33 -2.61 -8.39
C LEU A 179 18.55 -4.05 -8.86
N ARG A 180 19.03 -4.25 -10.09
CA ARG A 180 19.44 -5.58 -10.52
C ARG A 180 20.60 -6.08 -9.65
N PRO A 181 20.67 -7.39 -9.39
CA PRO A 181 21.81 -7.96 -8.70
C PRO A 181 23.13 -7.57 -9.39
N VAL A 182 24.18 -7.37 -8.61
CA VAL A 182 25.53 -7.03 -9.13
C VAL A 182 26.45 -8.25 -9.09
N PHE A 183 27.54 -8.24 -9.87
CA PHE A 183 28.40 -9.44 -10.09
C PHE A 183 28.97 -10.12 -8.84
N ASN A 184 29.04 -9.41 -7.71
CA ASN A 184 29.51 -9.90 -6.42
C ASN A 184 28.37 -10.40 -5.51
N GLU A 185 27.12 -10.41 -5.98
CA GLU A 185 25.95 -10.99 -5.32
C GLU A 185 25.61 -12.35 -5.95
N SER A 186 25.16 -13.31 -5.15
CA SER A 186 24.79 -14.65 -5.62
C SER A 186 23.68 -14.62 -6.68
N GLU A 187 22.76 -13.68 -6.51
CA GLU A 187 21.56 -13.46 -7.31
C GLU A 187 21.90 -13.05 -8.75
N PHE A 188 23.09 -12.48 -8.99
CA PHE A 188 23.55 -12.13 -10.33
C PHE A 188 23.77 -13.36 -11.22
N TYR A 189 24.11 -14.50 -10.61
CA TYR A 189 24.31 -15.76 -11.34
C TYR A 189 23.01 -16.55 -11.52
N ALA A 190 21.90 -16.10 -10.93
CA ALA A 190 20.60 -16.68 -11.19
C ALA A 190 20.12 -16.30 -12.59
N SER A 191 19.39 -17.21 -13.26
CA SER A 191 18.71 -16.87 -14.51
C SER A 191 17.75 -15.70 -14.27
N PRO A 192 17.71 -14.67 -15.13
CA PRO A 192 16.78 -13.55 -14.97
C PRO A 192 15.32 -13.99 -14.82
N GLN A 193 14.96 -15.13 -15.44
CA GLN A 193 13.63 -15.73 -15.35
C GLN A 193 13.21 -16.13 -13.92
N VAL A 194 14.14 -16.19 -12.96
CA VAL A 194 13.83 -16.43 -11.54
C VAL A 194 13.09 -15.25 -10.92
N PHE A 195 13.35 -14.03 -11.40
CA PHE A 195 12.79 -12.78 -10.87
C PHE A 195 11.58 -12.27 -11.66
N HIS A 196 11.24 -12.93 -12.77
CA HIS A 196 10.15 -12.56 -13.69
C HIS A 196 9.05 -13.59 -13.65
#